data_AF-A0A1L8CJK9-F1
#
_entry.id   AF-A0A1L8CJK9-F1
#
_cell.length_a   1.000
_cell.length_b   1.000
_cell.length_c   1.000
_cell.angle_alpha   90.00
_cell.angle_beta   90.00
_cell.angle_gamma   90.00
#
_symmetry.space_group_name_H-M   'P 1'
#
loop_
_entity.id
_entity.type
_entity.pdbx_description
1 polymer ?
#
loop_
_entity_poly.entity_id
_entity_poly.type
_entity_poly.pdbx_seq_one_letter_code
_entity_poly.pdbx_strand_id
1 'polypeptide(L)'
;MSDNEFNNELKHQLDHCFNALKAFKRTVRERKWNRLADVQEAFETQFATLRTLLDSTDPVDGESDAGIRLRQLELEVRRVQRQLAVEMNDVRENTRTVQSGIRKLQKAKDELQ
;
A
#
# COMPACT_ATOMS: atom_id res chain seq x y z
N MET A 1 -12.70 10.61 -26.57
CA MET A 1 -11.77 11.34 -25.69
C MET A 1 -10.65 11.85 -26.56
N SER A 2 -10.40 13.16 -26.57
CA SER A 2 -9.23 13.72 -27.23
C SER A 2 -7.96 13.42 -26.42
N ASP A 3 -6.80 13.43 -27.06
CA ASP A 3 -5.51 13.18 -26.39
C ASP A 3 -5.26 14.15 -25.22
N ASN A 4 -5.77 15.37 -25.32
CA ASN A 4 -5.69 16.36 -24.24
C ASN A 4 -6.61 16.03 -23.05
N GLU A 5 -7.83 15.55 -23.31
CA GLU A 5 -8.75 15.09 -22.26
C GLU A 5 -8.19 13.88 -21.54
N PHE A 6 -7.63 12.91 -22.28
CA PHE A 6 -6.97 11.75 -21.71
C PHE A 6 -5.80 12.13 -20.80
N ASN A 7 -4.90 12.97 -21.30
CA ASN A 7 -3.72 13.38 -20.53
C ASN A 7 -4.08 14.13 -19.25
N ASN A 8 -5.16 14.93 -19.27
CA ASN A 8 -5.64 15.60 -18.06
C ASN A 8 -6.25 14.61 -17.07
N GLU A 9 -7.10 13.69 -17.55
CA GLU A 9 -7.69 12.64 -16.71
C GLU A 9 -6.62 11.73 -16.09
N LEU A 10 -5.61 11.36 -16.87
CA LEU A 10 -4.48 10.56 -16.40
C LEU A 10 -3.68 11.29 -15.31
N LYS A 11 -3.42 12.60 -15.48
CA LYS A 11 -2.74 13.40 -14.46
C LYS A 11 -3.54 13.48 -13.17
N HIS A 12 -4.86 13.70 -13.27
CA HIS A 12 -5.75 13.72 -12.11
C HIS A 12 -5.79 12.36 -11.40
N GLN A 13 -5.91 11.27 -12.16
CA GLN A 13 -5.93 9.94 -11.56
C GLN A 13 -4.59 9.56 -10.92
N LEU A 14 -3.47 10.00 -11.50
CA LEU A 14 -2.15 9.86 -10.87
C LEU A 14 -2.08 10.63 -9.54
N ASP A 15 -2.62 11.85 -9.47
CA ASP A 15 -2.70 12.61 -8.20
C ASP A 15 -3.51 11.85 -7.14
N HIS A 16 -4.65 11.26 -7.52
CA HIS A 16 -5.45 10.44 -6.61
C HIS A 16 -4.68 9.22 -6.09
N CYS A 17 -3.99 8.50 -6.98
CA CYS A 17 -3.13 7.38 -6.61
C CYS A 17 -2.00 7.81 -5.66
N PHE A 18 -1.31 8.91 -5.94
CA PHE A 18 -0.24 9.42 -5.08
C PHE A 18 -0.76 9.83 -3.70
N ASN A 19 -1.92 10.48 -3.63
CA ASN A 19 -2.54 10.88 -2.36
C ASN A 19 -2.96 9.66 -1.53
N ALA A 20 -3.59 8.67 -2.16
CA ALA A 20 -3.96 7.42 -1.49
C ALA A 20 -2.71 6.64 -1.01
N LEU A 21 -1.67 6.55 -1.83
CA LEU A 21 -0.41 5.90 -1.46
C LEU A 21 0.31 6.63 -0.32
N LYS A 22 0.26 7.97 -0.29
CA LYS A 22 0.80 8.78 0.81
C LYS A 22 0.06 8.50 2.12
N ALA A 23 -1.26 8.38 2.08
CA ALA A 23 -2.07 8.00 3.23
C ALA A 23 -1.70 6.57 3.70
N PHE A 24 -1.60 5.62 2.77
CA PHE A 24 -1.18 4.25 3.07
C PHE A 24 0.20 4.20 3.73
N LYS A 25 1.21 4.85 3.12
CA LYS A 25 2.58 4.93 3.64
C LYS A 25 2.64 5.54 5.03
N ARG A 26 1.83 6.58 5.28
CA ARG A 26 1.71 7.19 6.61
C ARG A 26 1.13 6.20 7.63
N THR A 27 0.07 5.48 7.27
CA THR A 27 -0.56 4.45 8.13
C THR A 27 0.43 3.35 8.51
N VAL A 28 1.22 2.85 7.55
CA VAL A 28 2.27 1.86 7.81
C VAL A 28 3.35 2.42 8.73
N ARG A 29 3.89 3.62 8.43
CA ARG A 29 4.94 4.26 9.24
C ARG A 29 4.48 4.54 10.67
N GLU A 30 3.24 4.97 10.85
CA GLU A 30 2.65 5.26 12.16
C GLU A 30 2.10 3.99 12.85
N ARG A 31 2.26 2.80 12.24
CA ARG A 31 1.80 1.50 12.75
C ARG A 31 0.31 1.47 13.13
N LYS A 32 -0.51 2.22 12.39
CA LYS A 32 -1.97 2.29 12.58
C LYS A 32 -2.66 1.10 11.92
N TRP A 33 -2.34 -0.12 12.40
CA TRP A 33 -2.78 -1.38 11.80
C TRP A 33 -4.30 -1.52 11.71
N ASN A 34 -5.02 -0.93 12.67
CA ASN A 34 -6.48 -0.90 12.68
C ASN A 34 -7.10 -0.14 11.50
N ARG A 35 -6.34 0.74 10.84
CA ARG A 35 -6.77 1.53 9.66
C ARG A 35 -6.16 1.03 8.37
N LEU A 36 -5.30 0.01 8.43
CA LEU A 36 -4.52 -0.44 7.26
C LEU A 36 -5.42 -0.97 6.15
N ALA A 37 -6.46 -1.73 6.50
CA ALA A 37 -7.42 -2.27 5.53
C ALA A 37 -8.15 -1.16 4.77
N ASP A 38 -8.71 -0.17 5.48
CA ASP A 38 -9.45 0.94 4.86
C ASP A 38 -8.58 1.75 3.89
N VAL A 39 -7.32 2.05 4.28
CA VAL A 39 -6.41 2.81 3.40
C VAL A 39 -5.87 1.96 2.25
N GLN A 40 -5.80 0.64 2.42
CA GLN A 40 -5.47 -0.30 1.36
C GLN A 40 -6.55 -0.29 0.30
N GLU A 41 -7.80 -0.49 0.71
CA GLU A 41 -8.97 -0.49 -0.18
C GLU A 41 -9.10 0.83 -0.94
N ALA A 42 -8.88 1.96 -0.26
CA ALA A 42 -8.87 3.27 -0.92
C ALA A 42 -7.77 3.37 -1.99
N PHE A 43 -6.56 2.87 -1.71
CA PHE A 43 -5.48 2.85 -2.70
C PHE A 43 -5.78 1.90 -3.86
N GLU A 44 -6.25 0.68 -3.57
CA GLU A 44 -6.61 -0.32 -4.58
C GLU A 44 -7.71 0.19 -5.51
N THR A 45 -8.70 0.90 -4.97
CA THR A 45 -9.76 1.54 -5.77
C THR A 45 -9.17 2.54 -6.76
N GLN A 46 -8.31 3.45 -6.30
CA GLN A 46 -7.69 4.44 -7.19
C GLN A 46 -6.76 3.77 -8.22
N PHE A 47 -6.04 2.73 -7.80
CA PHE A 47 -5.14 1.99 -8.68
C PHE A 47 -5.91 1.20 -9.74
N ALA A 48 -7.06 0.63 -9.41
CA ALA A 48 -7.95 -0.04 -10.35
C ALA A 48 -8.48 0.94 -11.40
N THR A 49 -8.94 2.13 -10.98
CA THR A 49 -9.35 3.19 -11.91
C THR A 49 -8.23 3.61 -12.85
N LEU A 50 -7.01 3.80 -12.31
CA LEU A 50 -5.83 4.12 -13.13
C LEU A 50 -5.54 3.02 -14.15
N ARG A 51 -5.66 1.76 -13.75
CA ARG A 51 -5.45 0.62 -14.65
C ARG A 51 -6.48 0.58 -15.77
N THR A 52 -7.76 0.75 -15.44
CA THR A 52 -8.83 0.83 -16.44
C THR A 52 -8.60 1.98 -17.43
N LEU A 53 -8.15 3.13 -16.93
CA LEU A 53 -7.82 4.27 -17.77
C LEU A 53 -6.68 3.93 -18.75
N LEU A 54 -5.59 3.33 -18.26
CA LEU A 54 -4.45 2.93 -19.09
C LEU A 54 -4.80 1.83 -20.11
N ASP A 55 -5.63 0.86 -19.72
CA ASP A 55 -6.06 -0.24 -20.61
C ASP A 55 -6.96 0.26 -21.76
N SER A 56 -7.56 1.46 -21.64
CA SER A 56 -8.48 2.04 -22.62
C SER A 56 -7.83 2.89 -23.71
N THR A 57 -6.50 2.99 -23.71
CA THR A 57 -5.76 3.97 -24.54
C THR A 57 -4.44 3.40 -25.03
N ASP A 58 -3.87 4.06 -26.02
CA ASP A 58 -2.53 3.75 -26.51
C ASP A 58 -1.47 3.90 -25.40
N PRO A 59 -0.33 3.19 -25.52
CA PRO A 59 0.73 3.25 -24.52
C PRO A 59 1.17 4.69 -24.26
N VAL A 60 1.19 5.07 -22.98
CA VAL A 60 1.68 6.38 -22.55
C VAL A 60 3.16 6.48 -22.90
N ASP A 61 3.52 7.53 -23.62
CA ASP A 61 4.93 7.85 -23.90
C ASP A 61 5.69 7.96 -22.58
N GLY A 62 6.73 7.13 -22.44
CA GLY A 62 7.57 7.08 -21.26
C GLY A 62 8.34 8.38 -21.02
N GLU A 63 8.61 9.21 -22.03
CA GLU A 63 9.32 10.47 -21.84
C GLU A 63 8.39 11.63 -21.50
N SER A 64 7.09 11.45 -21.69
CA SER A 64 6.08 12.42 -21.25
C SER A 64 6.04 12.60 -19.73
N ASP A 65 5.57 13.76 -19.28
CA ASP A 65 5.33 14.03 -17.86
C ASP A 65 4.47 12.94 -17.20
N ALA A 66 3.40 12.50 -17.87
CA ALA A 66 2.53 11.43 -17.38
C ALA A 66 3.26 10.09 -17.27
N GLY A 67 4.10 9.74 -18.26
CA GLY A 67 4.92 8.53 -18.24
C GLY A 67 5.98 8.53 -17.12
N ILE A 68 6.63 9.68 -16.90
CA ILE A 68 7.56 9.85 -15.77
C ILE A 68 6.84 9.66 -14.43
N ARG A 69 5.68 10.29 -14.27
CA ARG A 69 4.87 10.20 -13.04
C ARG A 69 4.34 8.78 -12.80
N LEU A 70 3.97 8.05 -13.85
CA LEU A 70 3.56 6.65 -13.76
C LEU A 70 4.70 5.76 -13.23
N ARG A 71 5.92 5.93 -13.76
CA ARG A 71 7.11 5.21 -13.24
C ARG A 71 7.42 5.57 -11.79
N GLN A 72 7.26 6.84 -11.42
CA GLN A 72 7.45 7.27 -10.03
C GLN A 72 6.43 6.60 -9.09
N LEU A 73 5.16 6.52 -9.50
CA LEU A 73 4.12 5.83 -8.74
C LEU A 73 4.49 4.36 -8.53
N GLU A 74 4.92 3.66 -9.58
CA GLU A 74 5.35 2.27 -9.50
C GLU A 74 6.51 2.07 -8.49
N LEU A 75 7.52 2.95 -8.55
CA LEU A 75 8.64 2.90 -7.62
C LEU A 75 8.21 3.12 -6.17
N GLU A 76 7.29 4.07 -5.91
CA GLU A 76 6.77 4.31 -4.57
C GLU A 76 5.91 3.14 -4.06
N VAL A 77 5.09 2.51 -4.91
CA VAL A 77 4.33 1.31 -4.55
C VAL A 77 5.26 0.19 -4.11
N ARG A 78 6.31 -0.09 -4.91
CA ARG A 78 7.31 -1.11 -4.56
C ARG A 78 8.03 -0.79 -3.25
N ARG A 79 8.32 0.50 -2.98
CA ARG A 79 8.93 0.94 -1.70
C ARG A 79 8.01 0.67 -0.52
N VAL A 80 6.73 1.02 -0.64
CA VAL A 80 5.73 0.81 0.40
C VAL A 80 5.50 -0.68 0.66
N GLN A 81 5.44 -1.51 -0.38
CA GLN A 81 5.34 -2.98 -0.24
C GLN A 81 6.53 -3.57 0.54
N ARG A 82 7.76 -3.13 0.23
CA ARG A 82 8.95 -3.56 0.99
C ARG A 82 8.88 -3.11 2.44
N GLN A 83 8.46 -1.88 2.71
CA GLN A 83 8.31 -1.38 4.07
C GLN A 83 7.26 -2.19 4.85
N LEU A 84 6.11 -2.47 4.24
CA LEU A 84 5.06 -3.28 4.84
C LEU A 84 5.56 -4.70 5.16
N ALA A 85 6.33 -5.32 4.26
CA ALA A 85 6.89 -6.65 4.49
C ALA A 85 7.81 -6.70 5.72
N VAL A 86 8.63 -5.66 5.92
CA VAL A 86 9.49 -5.53 7.11
C VAL A 86 8.63 -5.41 8.37
N GLU A 87 7.68 -4.47 8.41
CA GLU A 87 6.83 -4.28 9.60
C GLU A 87 5.96 -5.52 9.91
N MET A 88 5.50 -6.25 8.88
CA MET A 88 4.76 -7.49 9.09
C MET A 88 5.63 -8.62 9.66
N ASN A 89 6.93 -8.65 9.33
CA ASN A 89 7.85 -9.59 9.97
C ASN A 89 8.01 -9.27 11.46
N ASP A 90 8.17 -8.00 11.81
CA ASP A 90 8.25 -7.55 13.21
C ASP A 90 6.98 -7.92 14.00
N VAL A 91 5.80 -7.69 13.42
CA VAL A 91 4.51 -8.08 14.03
C VAL A 91 4.43 -9.60 14.24
N ARG A 92 4.90 -10.40 13.25
CA ARG A 92 4.94 -11.86 13.36
C ARG A 92 5.87 -12.33 14.47
N GLU A 93 7.06 -11.73 14.59
CA GLU A 93 8.02 -12.05 15.66
C GLU A 93 7.46 -11.71 17.04
N ASN A 94 6.87 -10.53 17.20
CA ASN A 94 6.21 -10.12 18.44
C ASN A 94 5.08 -11.08 18.82
N THR A 95 4.28 -11.52 17.85
CA THR A 95 3.21 -12.50 18.06
C THR A 95 3.75 -13.83 18.57
N ARG A 96 4.87 -14.33 18.00
CA ARG A 96 5.52 -15.56 18.47
C ARG A 96 6.02 -15.44 19.91
N THR A 97 6.61 -14.29 20.26
CA THR A 97 7.09 -14.01 21.62
C THR A 97 5.94 -14.02 22.61
N VAL A 98 4.82 -13.37 22.29
CA VAL A 98 3.61 -13.37 23.13
C VAL A 98 3.05 -14.79 23.30
N GLN A 99 2.92 -15.55 22.21
CA GLN A 99 2.45 -16.94 22.27
C GLN A 99 3.34 -17.83 23.14
N SER A 100 4.66 -17.66 23.06
CA SER A 100 5.61 -18.37 23.92
C SER A 100 5.43 -18.00 25.40
N GLY A 101 5.25 -16.71 25.69
CA GLY A 101 4.95 -16.23 27.04
C GLY A 101 3.66 -16.82 27.61
N ILE A 102 2.58 -16.85 26.81
CA ILE A 102 1.29 -17.44 27.20
C ILE A 102 1.46 -18.93 27.56
N ARG A 103 2.18 -19.71 26.75
CA ARG A 103 2.43 -21.14 27.02
C ARG A 103 3.20 -21.35 28.32
N LYS A 104 4.20 -20.52 28.61
CA LYS A 104 4.96 -20.59 29.87
C LYS A 104 4.08 -20.27 31.07
N LEU A 105 3.22 -19.26 30.97
CA LEU A 105 2.28 -18.90 32.03
C LEU A 105 1.24 -20.00 32.26
N GLN A 106 0.74 -20.63 31.20
CA GLN A 106 -0.17 -21.78 31.30
C GLN A 106 0.51 -22.94 32.04
N LYS A 107 1.73 -23.31 31.63
CA LYS A 107 2.49 -24.37 32.31
C LYS A 107 2.73 -24.07 33.79
N ALA A 108 3.15 -22.85 34.13
CA ALA A 108 3.37 -22.46 35.52
C ALA A 108 2.07 -22.46 36.35
N LYS A 109 0.95 -22.09 35.73
CA LYS A 109 -0.38 -22.19 36.36
C LYS A 109 -0.73 -23.66 36.64
N ASP A 110 -0.51 -24.55 35.68
CA ASP A 110 -0.82 -25.97 35.82
C ASP A 110 0.04 -26.64 36.91
N GLU A 111 1.26 -26.16 37.14
CA GLU A 111 2.16 -26.64 38.22
C GLU A 111 1.77 -26.11 39.62
N LEU A 112 0.90 -25.10 39.71
CA LEU A 112 0.42 -24.52 40.98
C LEU A 112 -0.95 -25.07 41.41
N GLN A 113 -1.60 -25.91 40.60
CA GLN A 113 -2.88 -26.56 40.88
C GLN A 113 -2.69 -27.99 41.36
#